data_AF-A0AAU5XBA2-F1
#
_entry.id   AF-A0AAU5XBA2-F1
#
_cell.length_a   1.000
_cell.length_b   1.000
_cell.length_c   1.000
_cell.angle_alpha   90.00
_cell.angle_beta   90.00
_cell.angle_gamma   90.00
#
_symmetry.space_group_name_H-M   'P 1'
#
loop_
_entity.id
_entity.type
_entity.pdbx_description
1 polymer ?
#
loop_
_entity_poly.entity_id
_entity_poly.type
_entity_poly.pdbx_seq_one_letter_code
_entity_poly.pdbx_strand_id
1 'polypeptide(L)'
;MPSPTGPQRGVLDIVGLDTTSTVQAARAEGAGPHRLFAKTGLLVHAGREGSLTVPASWAARLSIAWGNHAPAWTTVLHIPACPAPPAATGRWLVFPGGFSLDQAACVPLRVRAGRETATVHVPVGAPCHG
;
A
#
# COMPACT_ATOMS: atom_id res chain seq x y z
N MET A 1 -18.81 -4.47 -6.80
CA MET A 1 -17.80 -4.54 -7.88
C MET A 1 -16.99 -5.81 -7.63
N PRO A 2 -16.66 -6.62 -8.64
CA PRO A 2 -15.71 -7.71 -8.43
C PRO A 2 -14.36 -7.13 -7.97
N SER A 3 -13.55 -7.95 -7.31
CA SER A 3 -12.16 -7.65 -6.92
C SER A 3 -11.40 -6.93 -8.04
N PRO A 4 -10.44 -6.03 -7.73
CA PRO A 4 -9.71 -5.30 -8.76
C PRO A 4 -9.09 -6.24 -9.80
N THR A 5 -9.36 -5.96 -11.08
CA THR A 5 -8.94 -6.75 -12.25
C THR A 5 -7.71 -6.17 -12.97
N GLY A 6 -7.08 -5.13 -12.40
CA GLY A 6 -5.82 -4.55 -12.89
C GLY A 6 -4.58 -5.25 -12.32
N PRO A 7 -3.37 -4.67 -12.45
CA PRO A 7 -2.16 -5.20 -11.81
C PRO A 7 -2.23 -5.22 -10.27
N GLN A 8 -3.26 -4.58 -9.71
CA GLN A 8 -3.57 -4.59 -8.30
C GLN A 8 -4.22 -5.92 -7.88
N ARG A 9 -3.54 -6.66 -7.02
CA ARG A 9 -4.08 -7.88 -6.41
C ARG A 9 -4.78 -7.54 -5.10
N GLY A 10 -6.03 -7.95 -4.94
CA GLY A 10 -6.76 -7.88 -3.67
C GLY A 10 -6.13 -8.80 -2.61
N VAL A 11 -5.96 -8.30 -1.39
CA VAL A 11 -5.34 -8.98 -0.26
C VAL A 11 -6.31 -8.96 0.92
N LEU A 12 -6.67 -10.15 1.41
CA LEU A 12 -7.65 -10.38 2.49
C LEU A 12 -8.98 -9.65 2.31
N ASP A 13 -9.32 -9.28 1.07
CA ASP A 13 -10.50 -8.47 0.72
C ASP A 13 -10.58 -7.13 1.48
N ILE A 14 -9.43 -6.54 1.84
CA ILE A 14 -9.38 -5.22 2.50
C ILE A 14 -8.58 -4.19 1.70
N VAL A 15 -7.54 -4.63 0.99
CA VAL A 15 -6.65 -3.74 0.21
C VAL A 15 -6.30 -4.36 -1.13
N GLY A 16 -5.98 -3.51 -2.10
CA GLY A 16 -5.38 -3.91 -3.37
C GLY A 16 -4.09 -3.13 -3.62
N LEU A 17 -3.02 -3.85 -3.93
CA LEU A 17 -1.68 -3.31 -4.19
C LEU A 17 -1.17 -3.84 -5.54
N ASP A 18 -0.44 -3.01 -6.29
CA ASP A 18 0.26 -3.46 -7.49
C ASP A 18 1.40 -4.40 -7.08
N THR A 19 1.23 -5.69 -7.35
CA THR A 19 2.21 -6.73 -6.97
C THR A 19 2.86 -7.37 -8.20
N THR A 20 2.42 -6.98 -9.40
CA THR A 20 2.86 -7.58 -10.65
C THR A 20 3.76 -6.65 -11.46
N SER A 21 3.54 -5.34 -11.38
CA SER A 21 4.28 -4.34 -12.16
C SER A 21 5.31 -3.66 -11.28
N THR A 22 6.53 -3.48 -11.78
CA THR A 22 7.56 -2.72 -11.05
C THR A 22 7.15 -1.25 -10.94
N VAL A 23 6.77 -0.83 -9.74
CA VAL A 23 6.43 0.55 -9.41
C VAL A 23 7.68 1.41 -9.60
N GLN A 24 7.58 2.47 -10.39
CA GLN A 24 8.72 3.36 -10.64
C GLN A 24 9.13 4.08 -9.35
N ALA A 25 10.42 4.01 -9.03
CA ALA A 25 11.03 4.72 -7.90
C ALA A 25 12.04 5.74 -8.43
N ALA A 26 11.94 6.98 -7.96
CA ALA A 26 12.82 8.07 -8.36
C ALA A 26 13.35 8.82 -7.13
N ARG A 27 14.48 9.50 -7.28
CA ARG A 27 14.94 10.46 -6.27
C ARG A 27 13.93 11.59 -6.18
N ALA A 28 13.49 11.91 -4.96
CA ALA A 28 12.53 12.97 -4.74
C ALA A 28 12.82 13.66 -3.41
N GLU A 29 13.46 14.82 -3.49
CA GLU A 29 13.78 15.62 -2.32
C GLU A 29 12.50 16.14 -1.65
N GLY A 30 12.39 15.99 -0.33
CA GLY A 30 11.23 16.44 0.45
C GLY A 30 9.94 15.64 0.22
N ALA A 31 9.93 14.63 -0.66
CA ALA A 31 8.75 13.80 -0.90
C ALA A 31 8.52 12.78 0.23
N GLY A 32 9.55 12.45 1.02
CA GLY A 32 9.45 11.58 2.19
C GLY A 32 10.75 11.49 2.99
N PRO A 33 10.80 10.63 4.03
CA PRO A 33 11.95 10.53 4.93
C PRO A 33 13.18 9.86 4.29
N HIS A 34 13.01 9.16 3.17
CA HIS A 34 14.08 8.45 2.47
C HIS A 34 14.34 9.04 1.08
N ARG A 35 15.49 8.67 0.49
CA ARG A 35 15.99 9.28 -0.75
C ARG A 35 15.11 9.02 -1.99
N LEU A 36 14.42 7.87 -2.04
CA LEU A 36 13.58 7.50 -3.18
C LEU A 36 12.10 7.60 -2.79
N PHE A 37 11.29 7.97 -3.77
CA PHE A 37 9.84 7.92 -3.70
C PHE A 37 9.30 7.10 -4.87
N ALA A 38 8.31 6.26 -4.58
CA ALA A 38 7.60 5.47 -5.57
C ALA A 38 6.09 5.69 -5.41
N LYS A 39 5.48 6.38 -6.37
CA LYS A 39 4.06 6.71 -6.37
C LYS A 39 3.25 5.49 -6.79
N THR A 40 2.25 5.09 -5.99
CA THR A 40 1.27 4.09 -6.39
C THR A 40 -0.06 4.27 -5.68
N GLY A 41 -1.14 3.81 -6.30
CA GLY A 41 -2.47 3.80 -5.70
C GLY A 41 -2.62 2.64 -4.72
N LEU A 42 -3.24 2.91 -3.56
CA LEU A 42 -3.76 1.87 -2.68
C LEU A 42 -5.25 1.75 -2.90
N LEU A 43 -5.71 0.55 -3.27
CA LEU A 43 -7.13 0.25 -3.25
C LEU A 43 -7.53 -0.16 -1.84
N VAL A 44 -8.65 0.34 -1.35
CA VAL A 44 -9.24 -0.01 -0.05
C VAL A 44 -10.67 -0.47 -0.28
N HIS A 45 -11.03 -1.63 0.26
CA HIS A 45 -12.40 -2.10 0.18
C HIS A 45 -13.30 -1.29 1.13
N ALA A 46 -14.34 -0.66 0.62
CA ALA A 46 -15.24 0.14 1.45
C ALA A 46 -15.94 -0.74 2.51
N GLY A 47 -16.13 -0.18 3.71
CA GLY A 47 -16.73 -0.87 4.87
C GLY A 47 -15.83 -1.92 5.53
N ARG A 48 -14.60 -2.11 5.06
CA ARG A 48 -13.63 -3.04 5.66
C ARG A 48 -12.53 -2.25 6.36
N GLU A 49 -12.11 -2.77 7.51
CA GLU A 49 -11.01 -2.20 8.30
C GLU A 49 -9.81 -3.15 8.32
N GLY A 50 -8.64 -2.58 8.59
CA GLY A 50 -7.42 -3.34 8.70
C GLY A 50 -6.19 -2.47 8.86
N SER A 51 -5.03 -3.05 8.57
CA SER A 51 -3.78 -2.29 8.53
C SER A 51 -2.79 -2.83 7.53
N LEU A 52 -1.91 -1.93 7.09
CA LEU A 52 -0.66 -2.24 6.41
C LEU A 52 0.49 -1.97 7.37
N THR A 53 1.44 -2.89 7.45
CA THR A 53 2.61 -2.75 8.33
C THR A 53 3.88 -3.07 7.57
N VAL A 54 4.85 -2.18 7.65
CA VAL A 54 6.24 -2.42 7.28
C VAL A 54 6.87 -3.36 8.33
N PRO A 55 7.42 -4.52 7.94
CA PRO A 55 8.10 -5.40 8.89
C PRO A 55 9.26 -4.69 9.61
N ALA A 56 9.54 -5.07 10.86
CA ALA A 56 10.56 -4.42 11.68
C ALA A 56 11.95 -4.40 11.00
N SER A 57 12.30 -5.45 10.26
CA SER A 57 13.55 -5.54 9.47
C SER A 57 13.65 -4.52 8.32
N TRP A 58 12.57 -3.80 8.02
CA TRP A 58 12.50 -2.77 6.99
C TRP A 58 12.20 -1.37 7.54
N ALA A 59 11.78 -1.25 8.80
CA ALA A 59 11.28 0.00 9.38
C ALA A 59 12.28 1.18 9.35
N ALA A 60 13.58 0.89 9.30
CA ALA A 60 14.63 1.92 9.21
C ALA A 60 14.87 2.45 7.79
N ARG A 61 14.41 1.74 6.75
CA ARG A 61 14.72 2.01 5.33
C ARG A 61 13.49 2.13 4.42
N LEU A 62 12.31 2.02 5.01
CA LEU A 62 11.03 2.01 4.31
C LEU A 62 9.96 2.68 5.17
N SER A 63 9.33 3.68 4.59
CA SER A 63 8.12 4.31 5.10
C SER A 63 7.03 4.26 4.03
N ILE A 64 5.78 4.21 4.48
CA ILE A 64 4.59 4.19 3.64
C ILE A 64 3.68 5.37 3.97
N ALA A 65 2.94 5.84 2.97
CA ALA A 65 1.97 6.92 3.13
C ALA A 65 0.89 6.83 2.06
N TRP A 66 -0.38 6.81 2.47
CA TRP A 66 -1.54 6.92 1.57
C TRP A 66 -2.62 7.79 2.21
N GLY A 67 -3.27 8.62 1.39
CA GLY A 67 -4.30 9.55 1.86
C GLY A 67 -4.34 10.84 1.03
N ASN A 68 -5.44 11.59 1.15
CA ASN A 68 -5.71 12.79 0.36
C ASN A 68 -5.25 14.11 1.02
N HIS A 69 -4.89 14.08 2.31
CA HIS A 69 -4.46 15.26 3.07
C HIS A 69 -3.09 15.01 3.69
N ALA A 70 -2.03 15.50 3.03
CA ALA A 70 -0.63 15.46 3.49
C ALA A 70 -0.28 14.16 4.24
N PRO A 71 -0.29 13.00 3.54
CA PRO A 71 -0.24 11.72 4.21
C PRO A 71 1.06 11.59 5.01
N ALA A 72 0.93 11.34 6.31
CA ALA A 72 2.06 11.19 7.20
C ALA A 72 2.79 9.88 6.92
N TRP A 73 4.10 9.97 6.73
CA TRP A 73 4.96 8.81 6.58
C TRP A 73 4.96 7.97 7.85
N THR A 74 4.70 6.68 7.70
CA THR A 74 4.55 5.74 8.81
C THR A 74 5.10 4.36 8.44
N THR A 75 5.33 3.51 9.44
CA THR A 75 5.57 2.07 9.26
C THR A 75 4.30 1.26 9.51
N VAL A 76 3.25 1.88 10.04
CA VAL A 76 1.93 1.27 10.27
C VAL A 76 0.85 2.22 9.77
N LEU A 77 0.15 1.81 8.71
CA LEU A 77 -1.02 2.52 8.21
C LEU A 77 -2.28 1.80 8.67
N HIS A 78 -3.11 2.50 9.44
CA HIS A 78 -4.44 2.04 9.82
C HIS A 78 -5.45 2.39 8.73
N ILE A 79 -6.30 1.43 8.40
CA ILE A 79 -7.34 1.56 7.40
C ILE A 79 -8.66 1.45 8.16
N PRO A 80 -9.36 2.56 8.42
CA PRO A 80 -10.67 2.51 9.05
C PRO A 80 -11.70 1.92 8.09
N ALA A 81 -12.85 1.49 8.62
CA ALA A 81 -13.99 1.13 7.80
C ALA A 81 -14.52 2.36 7.02
N CYS A 82 -13.96 2.60 5.83
CA CYS A 82 -14.32 3.74 5.02
C CYS A 82 -15.79 3.65 4.59
N PRO A 83 -16.62 4.68 4.83
CA PRO A 83 -18.03 4.62 4.48
C PRO A 83 -18.21 4.46 2.97
N ALA A 84 -19.08 3.54 2.57
CA ALA A 84 -19.58 3.45 1.20
C ALA A 84 -20.82 4.36 1.07
N PRO A 85 -20.95 5.16 0.01
CA PRO A 85 -22.24 5.74 -0.35
C PRO A 85 -23.34 4.66 -0.42
N PRO A 86 -24.63 4.96 -0.15
CA PRO A 86 -25.70 3.96 -0.07
C PRO A 86 -25.85 3.04 -1.29
N ALA A 87 -25.41 3.48 -2.47
CA ALA A 87 -25.41 2.70 -3.72
C ALA A 87 -24.08 1.97 -4.02
N ALA A 88 -23.15 1.91 -3.07
CA ALA A 88 -21.75 1.54 -3.32
C ALA A 88 -21.22 0.39 -2.43
N THR A 89 -22.09 -0.43 -1.85
CA THR A 89 -21.66 -1.66 -1.16
C THR A 89 -20.82 -2.55 -2.12
N GLY A 90 -19.65 -3.00 -1.65
CA GLY A 90 -18.70 -3.74 -2.50
C GLY A 90 -17.90 -2.88 -3.49
N ARG A 91 -17.68 -1.59 -3.21
CA ARG A 91 -16.85 -0.69 -4.02
C ARG A 91 -15.45 -0.56 -3.42
N TRP A 92 -14.45 -0.51 -4.30
CA TRP A 92 -13.07 -0.21 -3.95
C TRP A 92 -12.82 1.29 -4.08
N LEU A 93 -12.19 1.88 -3.07
CA LEU A 93 -11.76 3.28 -3.03
C LEU A 93 -10.28 3.35 -3.38
N VAL A 94 -9.86 4.38 -4.12
CA VAL A 94 -8.46 4.58 -4.50
C VAL A 94 -7.89 5.72 -3.68
N PHE A 95 -6.79 5.46 -2.97
CA PHE A 95 -6.05 6.48 -2.24
C PHE A 95 -4.68 6.70 -2.91
N PRO A 96 -4.32 7.96 -3.22
CA PRO A 96 -3.00 8.28 -3.72
C PRO A 96 -1.98 8.19 -2.58
N GLY A 97 -0.77 7.73 -2.92
CA GLY A 97 0.29 7.59 -1.93
C GLY A 97 1.46 6.83 -2.52
N GLY A 98 2.19 6.11 -1.67
CA GLY A 98 3.26 5.25 -2.12
C GLY A 98 4.28 4.95 -1.04
N PHE A 99 5.50 4.68 -1.51
CA PHE A 99 6.63 4.25 -0.71
C PHE A 99 7.71 5.32 -0.70
N SER A 100 8.34 5.52 0.46
CA SER A 100 9.60 6.22 0.58
C SER A 100 10.63 5.21 1.08
N LEU A 101 11.72 5.04 0.32
CA LEU A 101 12.71 4.00 0.56
C LEU A 101 14.14 4.44 0.23
N ASP A 102 15.11 3.84 0.89
CA ASP A 102 16.52 4.20 0.67
C ASP A 102 17.08 3.64 -0.63
N GLN A 103 16.62 2.45 -1.05
CA GLN A 103 17.09 1.73 -2.23
C GLN A 103 15.92 0.99 -2.88
N ALA A 104 15.93 0.90 -4.21
CA ALA A 104 14.95 0.11 -4.97
C ALA A 104 15.01 -1.37 -4.56
N ALA A 105 13.84 -1.98 -4.31
CA ALA A 105 13.75 -3.35 -3.85
C ALA A 105 12.33 -3.94 -4.00
N CYS A 106 12.24 -5.27 -3.85
CA CYS A 106 10.99 -5.95 -3.60
C CYS A 106 10.61 -5.82 -2.11
N VAL A 107 9.64 -4.95 -1.81
CA VAL A 107 9.31 -4.59 -0.43
C VAL A 107 8.22 -5.49 0.16
N PRO A 108 8.42 -6.07 1.36
CA PRO A 108 7.38 -6.81 2.04
C PRO A 108 6.45 -5.85 2.80
N LEU A 109 5.14 -6.01 2.64
CA LEU A 109 4.12 -5.41 3.47
C LEU A 109 3.28 -6.50 4.12
N ARG A 110 3.00 -6.32 5.41
CA ARG A 110 2.07 -7.18 6.14
C ARG A 110 0.70 -6.55 6.17
N VAL A 111 -0.28 -7.26 5.64
CA VAL A 111 -1.69 -6.89 5.61
C VAL A 111 -2.41 -7.65 6.72
N ARG A 112 -3.20 -6.96 7.53
CA ARG A 112 -3.98 -7.56 8.62
C ARG A 112 -5.45 -7.18 8.51
N ALA A 113 -6.33 -8.17 8.59
CA ALA A 113 -7.78 -8.03 8.62
C ALA A 113 -8.34 -8.90 9.75
N GLY A 114 -8.85 -8.30 10.83
CA GLY A 114 -9.36 -9.07 11.98
C GLY A 114 -8.29 -9.96 12.62
N ARG A 115 -8.39 -11.29 12.49
CA ARG A 115 -7.38 -12.26 12.97
C ARG A 115 -6.45 -12.76 11.86
N GLU A 116 -6.76 -12.45 10.62
CA GLU A 116 -5.99 -12.91 9.46
C GLU A 116 -4.84 -11.96 9.16
N THR A 117 -3.76 -12.53 8.66
CA THR A 117 -2.56 -11.78 8.27
C THR A 117 -1.95 -12.41 7.03
N ALA A 118 -1.57 -11.57 6.07
CA ALA A 118 -0.90 -11.97 4.85
C ALA A 118 0.31 -11.06 4.62
N THR A 119 1.40 -11.61 4.09
CA THR A 119 2.52 -10.81 3.60
C THR A 119 2.44 -10.74 2.09
N VAL A 120 2.54 -9.54 1.55
CA VAL A 120 2.63 -9.29 0.11
C VAL A 120 3.93 -8.60 -0.22
N HIS A 121 4.43 -8.91 -1.41
CA HIS A 121 5.68 -8.38 -1.91
C HIS A 121 5.37 -7.44 -3.07
N VAL A 122 5.80 -6.19 -2.95
CA VAL A 122 5.55 -5.13 -3.92
C VAL A 122 6.89 -4.80 -4.61
N PRO A 123 7.00 -4.94 -5.93
CA PRO A 123 8.23 -4.61 -6.66
C PRO A 123 8.38 -3.08 -6.78
N VAL A 124 9.18 -2.44 -5.91
CA VAL A 124 9.36 -0.99 -5.85
C VAL A 124 10.73 -0.60 -6.40
N GLY A 125 10.76 -0.15 -7.65
CA GLY A 125 11.98 0.18 -8.38
C GLY A 125 12.83 -1.03 -8.79
N ALA A 126 12.53 -2.22 -8.27
CA ALA A 126 13.16 -3.48 -8.63
C ALA A 126 12.12 -4.61 -8.62
N PRO A 127 12.23 -5.60 -9.52
CA PRO A 127 11.32 -6.74 -9.55
C PRO A 127 11.45 -7.61 -8.28
N CYS A 128 10.39 -8.34 -7.97
CA CYS A 128 10.45 -9.41 -6.99
C CYS A 128 10.99 -10.67 -7.65
N HIS A 129 12.12 -11.17 -7.17
CA HIS A 129 12.66 -12.47 -7.57
C HIS A 129 12.05 -13.54 -6.67
N GLY A 130 11.47 -14.58 -7.27
CA GLY A 130 10.92 -15.74 -6.58
C GLY A 130 11.99 -16.73 -6.15
#